data_AF-A0AB37KFM9-F1
#
_entry.id   AF-A0AB37KFM9-F1
#
_cell.length_a   1.000
_cell.length_b   1.000
_cell.length_c   1.000
_cell.angle_alpha   90.00
_cell.angle_beta   90.00
_cell.angle_gamma   90.00
#
_symmetry.space_group_name_H-M   'P 1'
#
loop_
_entity.id
_entity.type
_entity.pdbx_description
1 polymer ?
#
loop_
_entity_poly.entity_id
_entity_poly.type
_entity_poly.pdbx_seq_one_letter_code
_entity_poly.pdbx_strand_id
1 'polypeptide(L)'
;MKYICTICGYIYDEAAGSPQSNIAAGTLWKDLPDDWVCPICGAPKSAFELKEETIESTKVNKEVTMDYENWDVLSLSALCSNLEKGCEKQCLNEEAKLFHELSVYFESKATAVAGNMAALSVLLKEDMNSLYPIANQMAIEANDRGAKRVLTWSEKVTRLQASLIERYENEKGAMLENTSVYVCEICGFIYIGDTPPDICPICKVPSFKLQKVERS
;
A
#
# COMPACT_ATOMS: atom_id res chain seq x y z
N MET A 1 -15.09 -22.10 -6.11
CA MET A 1 -14.41 -21.80 -4.83
C MET A 1 -13.78 -20.41 -4.93
N LYS A 2 -13.43 -19.79 -3.79
CA LYS A 2 -12.80 -18.45 -3.77
C LYS A 2 -11.50 -18.51 -3.00
N TYR A 3 -10.45 -17.96 -3.59
CA TYR A 3 -9.12 -17.90 -3.00
C TYR A 3 -8.74 -16.45 -2.78
N ILE A 4 -8.20 -16.13 -1.61
CA ILE A 4 -7.78 -14.78 -1.26
C ILE A 4 -6.26 -14.70 -1.21
N CYS A 5 -5.71 -13.72 -1.92
CA CYS A 5 -4.30 -13.38 -1.82
C CYS A 5 -4.04 -12.79 -0.43
N THR A 6 -3.17 -13.40 0.38
CA THR A 6 -2.84 -12.91 1.72
C THR A 6 -2.01 -11.63 1.70
N ILE A 7 -1.42 -11.30 0.55
CA ILE A 7 -0.63 -10.07 0.35
C ILE A 7 -1.54 -8.85 0.13
N CYS A 8 -2.49 -8.94 -0.82
CA CYS A 8 -3.26 -7.78 -1.27
C CYS A 8 -4.77 -7.89 -1.05
N GLY A 9 -5.27 -9.07 -0.68
CA GLY A 9 -6.69 -9.35 -0.52
C GLY A 9 -7.46 -9.52 -1.84
N TYR A 10 -6.78 -9.61 -2.99
CA TYR A 10 -7.43 -9.98 -4.26
C TYR A 10 -8.12 -11.34 -4.12
N ILE A 11 -9.36 -11.43 -4.57
CA ILE A 11 -10.14 -12.66 -4.52
C ILE A 11 -10.20 -13.22 -5.94
N TYR A 12 -9.57 -14.37 -6.15
CA TYR A 12 -9.79 -15.18 -7.32
C TYR A 12 -11.07 -16.00 -7.12
N ASP A 13 -12.08 -15.73 -7.95
CA ASP A 13 -13.32 -16.51 -7.98
C ASP A 13 -13.29 -17.39 -9.23
N GLU A 14 -13.26 -18.71 -9.04
CA GLU A 14 -13.24 -19.67 -10.15
C GLU A 14 -14.41 -19.46 -11.11
N ALA A 15 -15.57 -19.02 -10.63
CA ALA A 15 -16.73 -18.75 -11.48
C ALA A 15 -16.52 -17.51 -12.37
N ALA A 16 -15.73 -16.54 -11.93
CA ALA A 16 -15.45 -15.31 -12.68
C ALA A 16 -14.17 -15.40 -13.53
N GLY A 17 -13.20 -16.23 -13.13
CA GLY A 17 -11.86 -16.27 -13.73
C GLY A 17 -11.04 -15.00 -13.42
N SER A 18 -10.03 -14.72 -14.24
CA SER A 18 -9.25 -13.47 -14.20
C SER A 18 -9.05 -12.93 -15.62
N PRO A 19 -10.00 -12.12 -16.14
CA PRO A 19 -9.90 -11.56 -17.49
C PRO A 19 -8.62 -10.73 -17.71
N GLN A 20 -8.15 -10.03 -16.67
CA GLN A 20 -6.92 -9.22 -16.70
C GLN A 20 -5.65 -10.07 -16.91
N SER A 21 -5.70 -11.35 -16.54
CA SER A 21 -4.61 -12.32 -16.73
C SER A 21 -4.92 -13.31 -17.84
N ASN A 22 -5.92 -13.03 -18.71
CA ASN A 22 -6.41 -13.94 -19.75
C ASN A 22 -6.87 -15.32 -19.23
N ILE A 23 -7.40 -15.38 -18.00
CA ILE A 23 -7.98 -16.60 -17.42
C ILE A 23 -9.50 -16.56 -17.57
N ALA A 24 -10.06 -17.56 -18.27
CA ALA A 24 -11.48 -17.66 -18.53
C ALA A 24 -12.31 -17.95 -17.27
N ALA A 25 -13.56 -17.49 -17.27
CA ALA A 25 -14.56 -17.86 -16.27
C ALA A 25 -14.74 -19.39 -16.22
N GLY A 26 -14.83 -19.95 -15.02
CA GLY A 26 -14.91 -21.39 -14.77
C GLY A 26 -13.56 -22.09 -14.64
N THR A 27 -12.42 -21.39 -14.82
CA THR A 27 -11.10 -22.00 -14.62
C THR A 27 -10.88 -22.31 -13.14
N LEU A 28 -10.71 -23.59 -12.79
CA LEU A 28 -10.49 -24.00 -11.41
C LEU A 28 -9.10 -23.59 -10.93
N TRP A 29 -8.93 -23.41 -9.63
CA TRP A 29 -7.65 -23.04 -9.03
C TRP A 29 -6.52 -24.02 -9.37
N LYS A 30 -6.84 -25.32 -9.36
CA LYS A 30 -5.91 -26.38 -9.77
C LYS A 30 -5.49 -26.31 -11.24
N ASP A 31 -6.32 -25.70 -12.09
CA ASP A 31 -6.10 -25.61 -13.54
C ASP A 31 -5.42 -24.29 -13.93
N LEU A 32 -5.17 -23.38 -12.98
CA LEU A 32 -4.34 -22.19 -13.20
C LEU A 32 -2.88 -22.59 -13.47
N PRO A 33 -2.20 -21.94 -14.43
CA PRO A 33 -0.77 -22.14 -14.69
C PRO A 33 0.10 -22.03 -13.43
N ASP A 34 1.20 -22.77 -13.37
CA ASP A 34 2.12 -22.77 -12.22
C ASP A 34 2.86 -21.43 -12.05
N ASP A 35 3.07 -20.72 -13.16
CA ASP A 35 3.67 -19.38 -13.23
C ASP A 35 2.63 -18.26 -13.07
N TRP A 36 1.36 -18.60 -12.83
CA TRP A 36 0.34 -17.60 -12.60
C TRP A 36 0.62 -16.80 -11.33
N VAL A 37 0.55 -15.48 -11.46
CA VAL A 37 0.74 -14.52 -10.37
C VAL A 37 -0.51 -13.68 -10.16
N CYS A 38 -0.70 -13.19 -8.94
CA CYS A 38 -1.79 -12.28 -8.60
C CYS A 38 -1.80 -11.07 -9.55
N PRO A 39 -2.91 -10.75 -10.24
CA PRO A 39 -2.96 -9.61 -11.17
C PRO A 39 -2.80 -8.25 -10.49
N ILE A 40 -3.00 -8.18 -9.18
CA ILE A 40 -2.93 -6.91 -8.43
C ILE A 40 -1.52 -6.64 -7.91
N CYS A 41 -0.82 -7.65 -7.40
CA CYS A 41 0.47 -7.47 -6.73
C CYS A 41 1.62 -8.28 -7.32
N GLY A 42 1.32 -9.27 -8.17
CA GLY A 42 2.30 -10.21 -8.71
C GLY A 42 2.78 -11.25 -7.71
N ALA A 43 2.11 -11.41 -6.56
CA ALA A 43 2.44 -12.49 -5.63
C ALA A 43 2.19 -13.86 -6.27
N PRO A 44 3.01 -14.88 -5.96
CA PRO A 44 2.85 -16.21 -6.51
C PRO A 44 1.56 -16.89 -6.02
N LYS A 45 1.13 -17.93 -6.74
CA LYS A 45 -0.02 -18.78 -6.38
C LYS A 45 0.07 -19.35 -4.95
N SER A 46 1.27 -19.56 -4.42
CA SER A 46 1.50 -20.02 -3.03
C SER A 46 1.09 -19.01 -1.94
N ALA A 47 0.92 -17.74 -2.29
CA ALA A 47 0.48 -16.69 -1.36
C ALA A 47 -1.06 -16.54 -1.29
N PHE A 48 -1.80 -17.55 -1.76
CA PHE A 48 -3.26 -17.57 -1.70
C PHE A 48 -3.76 -18.65 -0.76
N GLU A 49 -4.78 -18.31 0.00
CA GLU A 49 -5.47 -19.21 0.89
C GLU A 49 -6.92 -19.39 0.44
N LEU A 50 -7.49 -20.56 0.72
CA LEU A 50 -8.94 -20.73 0.56
C LEU A 50 -9.62 -19.75 1.52
N LYS A 51 -10.53 -18.93 0.99
CA LYS A 51 -11.20 -17.92 1.80
C LYS A 51 -12.22 -18.60 2.73
N GLU A 52 -11.77 -19.06 3.89
CA GLU A 52 -12.61 -19.49 5.02
C GLU A 52 -12.79 -18.31 6.00
N GLU A 53 -14.01 -18.17 6.55
CA GLU A 53 -14.39 -17.04 7.40
C GLU A 53 -13.88 -17.21 8.83
N THR A 54 -12.62 -16.87 9.10
CA THR A 54 -12.13 -16.77 10.49
C THR A 54 -11.07 -15.69 10.62
N ILE A 55 -11.34 -14.70 11.49
CA ILE A 55 -10.45 -13.60 11.83
C ILE A 55 -9.88 -13.91 13.22
N GLU A 56 -8.61 -14.31 13.30
CA GLU A 56 -7.87 -14.32 14.55
C GLU A 56 -6.95 -13.09 14.62
N SER A 57 -7.19 -12.26 15.62
CA SER A 57 -6.39 -11.07 15.94
C SER A 57 -5.34 -11.44 16.99
N THR A 58 -4.07 -11.46 16.59
CA THR A 58 -2.94 -11.63 17.49
C THR A 58 -2.72 -10.37 18.33
N LYS A 59 -2.75 -10.49 19.67
CA LYS A 59 -2.44 -9.39 20.59
C LYS A 59 -0.92 -9.17 20.65
N VAL A 60 -0.46 -7.97 20.31
CA VAL A 60 0.95 -7.58 20.45
C VAL A 60 1.07 -6.65 21.66
N ASN A 61 1.69 -7.14 22.74
CA ASN A 61 2.00 -6.35 23.93
C ASN A 61 3.40 -5.74 23.79
N LYS A 62 3.51 -4.59 23.15
CA LYS A 62 4.73 -3.77 23.19
C LYS A 62 4.33 -2.30 23.31
N GLU A 63 4.74 -1.65 24.39
CA GLU A 63 4.59 -0.20 24.54
C GLU A 63 5.56 0.49 23.58
N VAL A 64 5.04 1.32 22.67
CA VAL A 64 5.84 2.17 21.77
C VAL A 64 5.85 3.56 22.37
N THR A 65 7.01 4.00 22.85
CA THR A 65 7.23 5.39 23.25
C THR A 65 7.51 6.22 22.01
N MET A 66 6.57 7.10 21.65
CA MET A 66 6.73 8.03 20.54
C MET A 66 7.70 9.14 20.94
N ASP A 67 8.87 9.19 20.31
CA ASP A 67 9.85 10.25 20.52
C ASP A 67 9.47 11.47 19.66
N TYR A 68 8.78 12.42 20.26
CA TYR A 68 8.38 13.66 19.61
C TYR A 68 9.54 14.64 19.40
N GLU A 69 10.71 14.40 20.00
CA GLU A 69 11.86 15.32 19.96
C GLU A 69 12.78 15.03 18.76
N ASN A 70 12.72 13.83 18.18
CA ASN A 70 13.61 13.38 17.10
C ASN A 70 12.86 13.02 15.80
N TRP A 71 11.84 13.80 15.42
CA TRP A 71 11.23 13.64 14.10
C TRP A 71 12.18 14.08 13.00
N ASP A 72 12.37 13.21 12.01
CA ASP A 72 13.15 13.59 10.85
C ASP A 72 12.42 14.65 10.02
N VAL A 73 13.22 15.56 9.45
CA VAL A 73 12.72 16.72 8.72
C VAL A 73 11.89 16.31 7.50
N LEU A 74 12.21 15.18 6.86
CA LEU A 74 11.47 14.70 5.71
C LEU A 74 10.09 14.15 6.11
N SER A 75 9.98 13.49 7.26
CA SER A 75 8.69 13.07 7.85
C SER A 75 7.81 14.26 8.20
N LEU A 76 8.38 15.36 8.70
CA LEU A 76 7.63 16.60 8.91
C LEU A 76 7.11 17.17 7.59
N SER A 77 7.94 17.19 6.54
CA SER A 77 7.51 17.61 5.21
C SER A 77 6.35 16.75 4.69
N ALA A 78 6.46 15.42 4.82
CA ALA A 78 5.41 14.48 4.41
C ALA A 78 4.11 14.64 5.24
N LEU A 79 4.24 14.85 6.55
CA LEU A 79 3.10 15.14 7.43
C LEU A 79 2.37 16.40 6.99
N CYS A 80 3.11 17.50 6.77
CA CYS A 80 2.54 18.76 6.31
C CYS A 80 1.86 18.63 4.94
N SER A 81 2.45 17.91 3.97
CA SER A 81 1.80 17.65 2.67
C SER A 81 0.49 16.87 2.81
N ASN A 82 0.42 15.92 3.75
CA ASN A 82 -0.82 15.18 4.01
C ASN A 82 -1.89 16.05 4.68
N LEU A 83 -1.48 16.93 5.61
CA LEU A 83 -2.38 17.88 6.27
C LEU A 83 -2.91 18.92 5.28
N GLU A 84 -2.08 19.44 4.37
CA GLU A 84 -2.48 20.29 3.25
C GLU A 84 -3.65 19.66 2.47
N LYS A 85 -3.47 18.45 1.95
CA LYS A 85 -4.51 17.70 1.22
C LYS A 85 -5.77 17.47 2.06
N GLY A 86 -5.60 17.28 3.37
CA GLY A 86 -6.70 17.13 4.32
C GLY A 86 -7.51 18.43 4.47
N CYS A 87 -6.83 19.57 4.54
CA CYS A 87 -7.43 20.89 4.62
C CYS A 87 -8.14 21.27 3.31
N GLU A 88 -7.54 21.02 2.14
CA GLU A 88 -8.17 21.25 0.84
C GLU A 88 -9.52 20.53 0.72
N LYS A 89 -9.58 19.26 1.13
CA LYS A 89 -10.82 18.44 1.11
C LYS A 89 -11.89 18.95 2.06
N GLN A 90 -11.51 19.73 3.07
CA GLN A 90 -12.40 20.34 4.04
C GLN A 90 -12.71 21.81 3.71
N CYS A 91 -12.26 22.30 2.54
CA CYS A 91 -12.39 23.70 2.12
C CYS A 91 -11.70 24.71 3.06
N LEU A 92 -10.67 24.26 3.79
CA LEU A 92 -9.84 25.08 4.68
C LEU A 92 -8.63 25.62 3.91
N ASN A 93 -8.88 26.59 3.04
CA ASN A 93 -7.90 27.02 2.03
C ASN A 93 -6.66 27.70 2.64
N GLU A 94 -6.82 28.46 3.72
CA GLU A 94 -5.69 29.15 4.35
C GLU A 94 -4.77 28.16 5.07
N GLU A 95 -5.35 27.23 5.81
CA GLU A 95 -4.62 26.16 6.49
C GLU A 95 -3.91 25.25 5.49
N ALA A 96 -4.57 24.92 4.36
CA ALA A 96 -3.95 24.16 3.29
C ALA A 96 -2.68 24.86 2.77
N LYS A 97 -2.77 26.17 2.50
CA LYS A 97 -1.63 26.97 2.05
C LYS A 97 -0.50 27.02 3.09
N LEU A 98 -0.84 27.18 4.37
CA LEU A 98 0.18 27.19 5.44
C LEU A 98 0.89 25.83 5.57
N PHE A 99 0.15 24.73 5.46
CA PHE A 99 0.74 23.39 5.46
C PHE A 99 1.59 23.13 4.22
N HIS A 100 1.21 23.67 3.07
CA HIS A 100 2.04 23.65 1.85
C HIS A 100 3.38 24.35 2.08
N GLU A 101 3.36 25.58 2.61
CA GLU A 101 4.57 26.36 2.90
C GLU A 101 5.49 25.62 3.88
N LEU A 102 4.93 24.99 4.92
CA LEU A 102 5.68 24.15 5.85
C LEU A 102 6.26 22.91 5.18
N SER A 103 5.50 22.24 4.30
CA SER A 103 5.95 21.04 3.58
C SER A 103 7.18 21.35 2.73
N VAL A 104 7.12 22.42 1.93
CA VAL A 104 8.23 22.92 1.10
C VAL A 104 9.41 23.37 1.96
N TYR A 105 9.14 24.07 3.07
CA TYR A 105 10.19 24.48 4.00
C TYR A 105 10.97 23.29 4.54
N PHE A 106 10.28 22.28 5.09
CA PHE A 106 10.93 21.10 5.63
C PHE A 106 11.65 20.29 4.55
N GLU A 107 11.05 20.13 3.37
CA GLU A 107 11.71 19.46 2.23
C GLU A 107 13.04 20.15 1.88
N SER A 108 13.08 21.49 1.86
CA SER A 108 14.31 22.26 1.60
C SER A 108 15.41 22.08 2.65
N LYS A 109 15.06 21.59 3.85
CA LYS A 109 15.98 21.30 4.95
C LYS A 109 16.36 19.82 5.02
N ALA A 110 15.67 18.95 4.29
CA ALA A 110 15.95 17.53 4.29
C ALA A 110 17.28 17.24 3.57
N THR A 111 18.03 16.29 4.11
CA THR A 111 19.24 15.76 3.47
C THR A 111 18.94 14.39 2.89
N ALA A 112 19.46 14.12 1.70
CA ALA A 112 19.29 12.80 1.08
C ALA A 112 19.96 11.74 1.97
N VAL A 113 19.19 10.72 2.34
CA VAL A 113 19.69 9.57 3.07
C VAL A 113 20.08 8.49 2.06
N ALA A 114 21.33 8.04 2.11
CA ALA A 114 21.75 6.89 1.32
C ALA A 114 21.00 5.64 1.79
N GLY A 115 20.41 4.89 0.86
CA GLY A 115 19.60 3.71 1.16
C GLY A 115 19.69 2.66 0.07
N ASN A 116 19.14 1.49 0.35
CA ASN A 116 19.01 0.40 -0.61
C ASN A 116 17.70 -0.38 -0.36
N MET A 117 17.32 -1.23 -1.32
CA MET A 117 16.07 -2.00 -1.24
C MET A 117 16.02 -2.95 -0.04
N ALA A 118 17.16 -3.50 0.39
CA ALA A 118 17.21 -4.39 1.55
C ALA A 118 16.91 -3.63 2.86
N ALA A 119 17.43 -2.41 3.02
CA ALA A 119 17.12 -1.55 4.16
C ALA A 119 15.63 -1.17 4.17
N LEU A 120 15.06 -0.85 3.01
CA LEU A 120 13.62 -0.56 2.90
C LEU A 120 12.76 -1.78 3.24
N SER A 121 13.16 -2.98 2.81
CA SER A 121 12.49 -4.24 3.17
C SER A 121 12.44 -4.49 4.67
N VAL A 122 13.52 -4.13 5.40
CA VAL A 122 13.56 -4.23 6.88
C VAL A 122 12.54 -3.29 7.51
N LEU A 123 12.47 -2.03 7.06
CA LEU A 123 11.52 -1.04 7.59
C LEU A 123 10.07 -1.48 7.37
N LEU A 124 9.70 -1.92 6.16
CA LEU A 124 8.33 -2.39 5.91
C LEU A 124 7.97 -3.63 6.73
N LYS A 125 8.93 -4.52 7.01
CA LYS A 125 8.71 -5.67 7.88
C LYS A 125 8.49 -5.25 9.32
N GLU A 126 9.20 -4.24 9.81
CA GLU A 126 8.96 -3.67 11.14
C GLU A 126 7.56 -3.06 11.24
N ASP A 127 7.14 -2.29 10.22
CA ASP A 127 5.79 -1.74 10.13
C ASP A 127 4.74 -2.85 10.26
N MET A 128 4.83 -3.89 9.43
CA MET A 128 3.83 -4.97 9.38
C MET A 128 3.81 -5.85 10.63
N ASN A 129 4.98 -6.17 11.17
CA ASN A 129 5.08 -7.16 12.25
C ASN A 129 4.96 -6.55 13.64
N SER A 130 5.23 -5.25 13.78
CA SER A 130 5.23 -4.56 15.07
C SER A 130 4.32 -3.35 15.08
N LEU A 131 4.55 -2.35 14.20
CA LEU A 131 3.93 -1.03 14.36
C LEU A 131 2.44 -1.03 13.99
N TYR A 132 2.03 -1.65 12.89
CA TYR A 132 0.61 -1.76 12.51
C TYR A 132 -0.22 -2.52 13.53
N PRO A 133 0.18 -3.70 14.05
CA PRO A 133 -0.55 -4.37 15.11
C PRO A 133 -0.77 -3.49 16.35
N ILE A 134 0.27 -2.79 16.79
CA ILE A 134 0.22 -1.91 17.96
C ILE A 134 -0.73 -0.72 17.69
N ALA A 135 -0.55 -0.03 16.57
CA ALA A 135 -1.38 1.11 16.19
C ALA A 135 -2.86 0.71 15.98
N ASN A 136 -3.13 -0.45 15.38
CA ASN A 136 -4.49 -0.98 15.23
C ASN A 136 -5.13 -1.26 16.59
N GLN A 137 -4.37 -1.85 17.52
CA GLN A 137 -4.85 -2.12 18.87
C GLN A 137 -5.20 -0.81 19.60
N MET A 138 -4.32 0.20 19.53
CA MET A 138 -4.56 1.53 20.09
C MET A 138 -5.82 2.18 19.49
N ALA A 139 -5.99 2.11 18.17
CA ALA A 139 -7.18 2.67 17.49
C ALA A 139 -8.47 1.95 17.91
N ILE A 140 -8.42 0.63 18.15
CA ILE A 140 -9.56 -0.15 18.66
C ILE A 140 -9.89 0.27 20.10
N GLU A 141 -8.90 0.36 20.98
CA GLU A 141 -9.08 0.76 22.38
C GLU A 141 -9.62 2.19 22.52
N ALA A 142 -9.16 3.09 21.65
CA ALA A 142 -9.65 4.47 21.58
C ALA A 142 -11.03 4.61 20.89
N ASN A 143 -11.58 3.52 20.32
CA ASN A 143 -12.76 3.55 19.44
C ASN A 143 -12.64 4.54 18.26
N ASP A 144 -11.42 4.78 17.78
CA ASP A 144 -11.15 5.71 16.67
C ASP A 144 -11.33 5.00 15.32
N ARG A 145 -12.52 5.15 14.76
CA ARG A 145 -12.86 4.59 13.44
C ARG A 145 -12.07 5.23 12.30
N GLY A 146 -11.64 6.48 12.45
CA GLY A 146 -10.83 7.19 11.46
C GLY A 146 -9.44 6.58 11.38
N ALA A 147 -8.75 6.51 12.52
CA ALA A 147 -7.45 5.87 12.64
C ALA A 147 -7.49 4.41 12.17
N LYS A 148 -8.49 3.63 12.62
CA LYS A 148 -8.65 2.23 12.19
C LYS A 148 -8.78 2.08 10.67
N ARG A 149 -9.51 2.96 10.00
CA ARG A 149 -9.64 2.94 8.54
C ARG A 149 -8.31 3.23 7.85
N VAL A 150 -7.60 4.26 8.30
CA VAL A 150 -6.30 4.63 7.73
C VAL A 150 -5.31 3.47 7.90
N LEU A 151 -5.19 2.92 9.11
CA LEU A 151 -4.31 1.78 9.40
C LEU A 151 -4.63 0.56 8.55
N THR A 152 -5.91 0.24 8.36
CA THR A 152 -6.34 -0.87 7.50
C THR A 152 -5.87 -0.69 6.05
N TRP A 153 -5.92 0.53 5.51
CA TRP A 153 -5.47 0.80 4.14
C TRP A 153 -3.95 0.85 4.04
N SER A 154 -3.29 1.56 4.96
CA SER A 154 -1.84 1.69 5.00
C SER A 154 -1.18 0.33 5.14
N GLU A 155 -1.66 -0.54 6.04
CA GLU A 155 -1.11 -1.90 6.20
C GLU A 155 -1.19 -2.72 4.91
N LYS A 156 -2.32 -2.65 4.19
CA LYS A 156 -2.48 -3.34 2.90
C LYS A 156 -1.53 -2.79 1.84
N VAL A 157 -1.34 -1.48 1.80
CA VAL A 157 -0.43 -0.82 0.86
C VAL A 157 1.02 -1.16 1.19
N THR A 158 1.40 -1.21 2.46
CA THR A 158 2.73 -1.65 2.90
C THR A 158 3.00 -3.11 2.50
N ARG A 159 2.04 -4.02 2.67
CA ARG A 159 2.16 -5.42 2.20
C ARG A 159 2.39 -5.50 0.69
N LEU A 160 1.68 -4.68 -0.07
CA LEU A 160 1.86 -4.55 -1.52
C LEU A 160 3.24 -4.01 -1.89
N GLN A 161 3.70 -2.96 -1.22
CA GLN A 161 5.03 -2.38 -1.42
C GLN A 161 6.14 -3.40 -1.10
N ALA A 162 5.99 -4.18 -0.03
CA ALA A 162 6.95 -5.24 0.30
C ALA A 162 7.05 -6.29 -0.83
N SER A 163 5.90 -6.70 -1.38
CA SER A 163 5.87 -7.61 -2.54
C SER A 163 6.49 -6.98 -3.81
N LEU A 164 6.27 -5.68 -4.04
CA LEU A 164 6.89 -4.96 -5.16
C LEU A 164 8.40 -4.87 -5.02
N ILE A 165 8.92 -4.64 -3.81
CA ILE A 165 10.36 -4.60 -3.55
C ILE A 165 10.98 -5.97 -3.80
N GLU A 166 10.37 -7.04 -3.30
CA GLU A 166 10.85 -8.41 -3.53
C GLU A 166 10.87 -8.75 -5.03
N ARG A 167 9.80 -8.42 -5.75
CA ARG A 167 9.75 -8.59 -7.21
C ARG A 167 10.83 -7.77 -7.91
N TYR A 168 11.01 -6.51 -7.54
CA TYR A 168 12.07 -5.67 -8.09
C TYR A 168 13.46 -6.23 -7.76
N GLU A 169 13.67 -6.82 -6.58
CA GLU A 169 14.94 -7.43 -6.23
C GLU A 169 15.28 -8.63 -7.12
N ASN A 170 14.27 -9.41 -7.52
CA ASN A 170 14.41 -10.57 -8.39
C ASN A 170 14.49 -10.20 -9.89
N GLU A 171 13.63 -9.31 -10.36
CA GLU A 171 13.46 -8.97 -11.79
C GLU A 171 14.27 -7.73 -12.21
N LYS A 172 14.70 -6.88 -11.26
CA LYS A 172 15.41 -5.61 -11.49
C LYS A 172 14.69 -4.73 -12.51
N GLY A 173 15.45 -4.14 -13.45
CA GLY A 173 14.93 -3.23 -14.47
C GLY A 173 13.88 -3.87 -15.39
N ALA A 174 13.93 -5.20 -15.58
CA ALA A 174 12.99 -5.91 -16.44
C ALA A 174 11.53 -5.74 -15.98
N MET A 175 11.30 -5.62 -14.67
CA MET A 175 9.97 -5.35 -14.09
C MET A 175 9.36 -4.03 -14.62
N LEU A 176 10.20 -3.07 -14.98
CA LEU A 176 9.81 -1.72 -15.37
C LEU A 176 9.83 -1.52 -16.90
N GLU A 177 10.34 -2.49 -17.65
CA GLU A 177 10.41 -2.42 -19.12
C GLU A 177 9.01 -2.44 -19.72
N ASN A 178 8.76 -1.50 -20.64
CA ASN A 178 7.48 -1.36 -21.34
C ASN A 178 6.24 -1.24 -20.43
N THR A 179 6.40 -0.85 -19.17
CA THR A 179 5.28 -0.63 -18.24
C THR A 179 5.20 0.82 -17.78
N SER A 180 3.99 1.26 -17.43
CA SER A 180 3.79 2.51 -16.71
C SER A 180 3.66 2.25 -15.20
N VAL A 181 4.03 3.22 -14.36
CA VAL A 181 3.79 3.17 -12.91
C VAL A 181 2.69 4.17 -12.57
N TYR A 182 1.75 3.75 -11.74
CA TYR A 182 0.66 4.58 -11.24
C TYR A 182 0.61 4.53 -9.71
N VAL A 183 0.31 5.67 -9.07
CA VAL A 183 0.15 5.76 -7.61
C VAL A 183 -1.21 6.37 -7.29
N CYS A 184 -1.96 5.70 -6.41
CA CYS A 184 -3.22 6.23 -5.90
C CYS A 184 -2.98 7.40 -4.94
N GLU A 185 -3.49 8.59 -5.26
CA GLU A 185 -3.35 9.80 -4.43
C GLU A 185 -4.00 9.70 -3.04
N ILE A 186 -4.83 8.68 -2.83
CA ILE A 186 -5.68 8.56 -1.65
C ILE A 186 -5.12 7.56 -0.64
N CYS A 187 -4.57 6.44 -1.11
CA CYS A 187 -4.05 5.39 -0.23
C CYS A 187 -2.59 5.01 -0.50
N GLY A 188 -1.96 5.51 -1.58
CA GLY A 188 -0.59 5.17 -1.92
C GLY A 188 -0.41 3.82 -2.63
N PHE A 189 -1.49 3.14 -3.02
CA PHE A 189 -1.42 1.93 -3.86
C PHE A 189 -0.60 2.18 -5.12
N ILE A 190 0.41 1.35 -5.37
CA ILE A 190 1.27 1.40 -6.54
C ILE A 190 0.88 0.30 -7.50
N TYR A 191 0.62 0.66 -8.76
CA TYR A 191 0.35 -0.27 -9.85
C TYR A 191 1.42 -0.15 -10.93
N ILE A 192 1.89 -1.28 -11.45
CA ILE A 192 2.89 -1.37 -12.52
C ILE A 192 2.27 -2.15 -13.68
N GLY A 193 2.06 -1.48 -14.80
CA GLY A 193 1.42 -2.03 -15.99
C GLY A 193 0.97 -0.94 -16.96
N ASP A 194 0.35 -1.32 -18.08
CA ASP A 194 -0.03 -0.37 -19.13
C ASP A 194 -1.24 0.48 -18.76
N THR A 195 -2.28 -0.15 -18.22
CA THR A 195 -3.55 0.50 -17.86
C THR A 195 -3.86 0.19 -16.40
N PRO A 196 -4.08 1.19 -15.53
CA PRO A 196 -4.42 0.98 -14.14
C PRO A 196 -5.86 0.43 -13.99
N PRO A 197 -6.19 -0.19 -12.85
CA PRO A 197 -7.55 -0.67 -12.61
C PRO A 197 -8.56 0.49 -12.56
N ASP A 198 -9.78 0.25 -13.07
CA ASP A 198 -10.89 1.22 -13.07
C ASP A 198 -11.23 1.75 -11.66
N ILE A 199 -11.00 0.92 -10.65
CA ILE A 199 -11.23 1.23 -9.23
C ILE A 199 -10.02 0.78 -8.43
N CYS A 200 -9.50 1.65 -7.58
CA CYS A 200 -8.43 1.32 -6.65
C CYS A 200 -8.81 0.10 -5.79
N PRO A 201 -8.00 -0.97 -5.75
CA PRO A 201 -8.35 -2.18 -5.02
C PRO A 201 -8.39 -1.96 -3.49
N ILE A 202 -7.72 -0.90 -3.00
CA ILE A 202 -7.60 -0.61 -1.57
C ILE A 202 -8.71 0.32 -1.08
N CYS A 203 -8.72 1.59 -1.53
CA CYS A 203 -9.65 2.60 -1.04
C CYS A 203 -10.89 2.82 -1.93
N LYS A 204 -11.00 2.07 -3.03
CA LYS A 204 -12.17 2.08 -3.93
C LYS A 204 -12.46 3.39 -4.65
N VAL A 205 -11.49 4.29 -4.75
CA VAL A 205 -11.61 5.48 -5.60
C VAL A 205 -11.46 5.14 -7.09
N PRO A 206 -12.05 5.93 -8.00
CA PRO A 206 -11.94 5.67 -9.44
C PRO A 206 -10.53 5.86 -10.00
N SER A 207 -10.27 5.32 -11.18
CA SER A 207 -8.95 5.29 -11.85
C SER A 207 -8.31 6.66 -12.08
N PHE A 208 -9.10 7.73 -12.24
CA PHE A 208 -8.55 9.09 -12.38
C PHE A 208 -7.78 9.58 -11.15
N LYS A 209 -7.91 8.89 -10.00
CA LYS A 209 -7.12 9.13 -8.79
C LYS A 209 -5.83 8.30 -8.72
N LEU A 210 -5.54 7.49 -9.74
CA LEU A 210 -4.28 6.76 -9.90
C LEU A 210 -3.41 7.56 -10.87
N GLN A 211 -2.52 8.38 -10.35
CA GLN A 211 -1.66 9.25 -11.15
C GLN A 211 -0.49 8.49 -11.72
N LYS A 212 -0.22 8.69 -13.02
CA LYS A 212 0.96 8.14 -13.67
C LYS A 212 2.21 8.85 -13.15
N VAL A 213 3.21 8.08 -12.74
CA VAL A 213 4.51 8.61 -12.30
C VAL A 213 5.35 8.89 -13.53
N GLU A 214 5.85 10.12 -13.65
CA GLU A 214 6.85 10.49 -14.65
C GLU A 214 8.20 9.88 -14.28
N ARG A 215 8.85 9.19 -15.23
CA ARG A 215 10.19 8.63 -15.05
C ARG A 215 11.17 9.50 -15.83
N SER A 216 12.12 10.14 -15.13
CA SER A 216 13.22 10.91 -15.72
C SER A 216 14.42 10.04 -16.09
#